data_AF-A0A0D3AGA1-F1
#
_entry.id   AF-A0A0D3AGA1-F1
#
_cell.length_a   1.000
_cell.length_b   1.000
_cell.length_c   1.000
_cell.angle_alpha   90.00
_cell.angle_beta   90.00
_cell.angle_gamma   90.00
#
_symmetry.space_group_name_H-M   'P 1'
#
loop_
_entity.id
_entity.type
_entity.pdbx_description
1 polymer ?
#
loop_
_entity_poly.entity_id
_entity_poly.type
_entity_poly.pdbx_seq_one_letter_code
_entity_poly.pdbx_strand_id
1 'polypeptide(L)'
;METVRKKFNEKALDSYTKQINAWKTVWQKNKRSRFINGTVWEQLIAHWEKEKTIETSSRSSKNRKSDHGGKGMYGHNLGACSMSTKEDEL
;
A
#
# COMPACT_ATOMS: atom_id res chain seq x y z
N MET A 1 25.83 -17.81 10.91
CA MET A 1 25.64 -17.50 9.48
C MET A 1 24.15 -17.56 9.11
N GLU A 2 23.31 -16.74 9.77
CA GLU A 2 21.85 -16.77 9.59
C GLU A 2 21.32 -15.49 8.89
N THR A 3 22.23 -14.53 8.67
CA THR A 3 21.96 -13.17 8.21
C THR A 3 21.52 -13.09 6.75
N VAL A 4 22.05 -13.94 5.87
CA VAL A 4 21.71 -13.90 4.43
C VAL A 4 20.30 -14.44 4.19
N ARG A 5 19.95 -15.59 4.79
CA ARG A 5 18.61 -16.18 4.66
C ARG A 5 17.54 -15.29 5.26
N LYS A 6 17.81 -14.68 6.42
CA LYS A 6 16.90 -13.71 7.04
C LYS A 6 16.63 -12.51 6.14
N LYS A 7 17.69 -11.86 5.63
CA LYS A 7 17.54 -10.71 4.71
C LYS A 7 16.83 -11.08 3.41
N PHE A 8 17.09 -12.27 2.87
CA PHE A 8 16.38 -12.75 1.70
C PHE A 8 14.88 -12.89 1.96
N ASN A 9 14.50 -13.52 3.08
CA ASN A 9 13.09 -13.69 3.46
C ASN A 9 12.39 -12.34 3.66
N GLU A 10 13.04 -11.39 4.35
CA GLU A 10 12.51 -10.02 4.52
C GLU A 10 12.24 -9.35 3.16
N LYS A 11 13.19 -9.46 2.23
CA LYS A 11 13.04 -8.89 0.89
C LYS A 11 11.95 -9.58 0.06
N ALA A 12 11.85 -10.91 0.17
CA ALA A 12 10.82 -11.69 -0.49
C ALA A 12 9.42 -11.30 0.03
N LEU A 13 9.25 -11.19 1.35
CA LEU A 13 8.01 -10.76 1.98
C LEU A 13 7.58 -9.35 1.52
N ASP A 14 8.52 -8.40 1.49
CA ASP A 14 8.27 -7.05 0.97
C ASP A 14 7.81 -7.08 -0.49
N SER A 15 8.48 -7.88 -1.33
CA SER A 15 8.14 -8.03 -2.75
C SER A 15 6.73 -8.63 -2.93
N TYR A 16 6.42 -9.72 -2.23
CA TYR A 16 5.10 -10.35 -2.30
C TYR A 16 3.99 -9.41 -1.82
N THR A 17 4.21 -8.68 -0.72
CA THR A 17 3.24 -7.73 -0.19
C THR A 17 2.95 -6.62 -1.20
N LYS A 18 3.98 -6.06 -1.84
CA LYS A 18 3.83 -5.05 -2.89
C LYS A 18 3.05 -5.59 -4.09
N GLN A 19 3.33 -6.81 -4.50
CA GLN A 19 2.65 -7.45 -5.63
C GLN A 19 1.17 -7.70 -5.34
N ILE A 20 0.84 -8.26 -4.17
CA ILE A 20 -0.55 -8.49 -3.73
C ILE A 20 -1.31 -7.16 -3.66
N ASN A 21 -0.69 -6.10 -3.15
CA ASN A 21 -1.31 -4.77 -3.11
C ASN A 21 -1.56 -4.22 -4.52
N ALA A 22 -0.61 -4.35 -5.45
CA ALA A 22 -0.80 -3.94 -6.83
C ALA A 22 -1.99 -4.68 -7.47
N TRP A 23 -2.07 -6.00 -7.28
CA TRP A 23 -3.20 -6.81 -7.72
C TRP A 23 -4.54 -6.39 -7.10
N LYS A 24 -4.56 -6.05 -5.81
CA LYS A 24 -5.75 -5.54 -5.12
C LYS A 24 -6.26 -4.24 -5.76
N THR A 25 -5.37 -3.32 -6.14
CA THR A 25 -5.76 -2.07 -6.82
C THR A 25 -6.35 -2.30 -8.22
N VAL A 26 -5.90 -3.35 -8.91
CA VAL A 26 -6.46 -3.77 -10.21
C VAL A 26 -7.84 -4.37 -10.03
N TRP A 27 -8.02 -5.23 -9.02
CA TRP A 27 -9.31 -5.79 -8.64
C TRP A 27 -10.33 -4.70 -8.27
N GLN A 28 -9.94 -3.70 -7.47
CA GLN A 28 -10.80 -2.56 -7.09
C GLN A 28 -11.30 -1.74 -8.30
N LYS A 29 -10.61 -1.81 -9.45
CA LYS A 29 -11.02 -1.18 -10.71
C LYS A 29 -11.86 -2.12 -11.60
N ASN A 30 -12.35 -3.24 -11.04
CA ASN A 30 -13.06 -4.31 -11.74
C ASN A 30 -12.27 -4.88 -12.94
N LYS A 31 -10.93 -4.93 -12.82
CA LYS A 31 -10.03 -5.50 -13.85
C LYS A 31 -9.33 -6.74 -13.32
N ARG A 32 -8.86 -7.60 -14.23
CA ARG A 32 -8.03 -8.78 -13.91
C ARG A 32 -6.57 -8.55 -14.29
N SER A 33 -5.66 -8.91 -13.39
CA SER A 33 -4.22 -8.89 -13.68
C SER A 33 -3.85 -9.95 -14.72
N ARG A 34 -2.99 -9.59 -15.69
CA ARG A 34 -2.56 -10.50 -16.79
C ARG A 34 -1.57 -11.57 -16.34
N PHE A 35 -0.81 -11.30 -15.29
CA PHE A 35 0.34 -12.13 -14.87
C PHE A 35 0.10 -12.74 -13.50
N ILE A 36 -1.02 -13.44 -13.35
CA ILE A 36 -1.36 -14.20 -12.15
C ILE A 36 -2.04 -15.52 -12.53
N ASN A 37 -1.72 -16.57 -11.79
CA ASN A 37 -2.45 -17.83 -11.88
C ASN A 37 -3.94 -17.62 -11.54
N GLY A 38 -4.84 -18.23 -12.32
CA GLY A 38 -6.29 -18.05 -12.15
C GLY A 38 -6.81 -18.48 -10.78
N THR A 39 -6.36 -19.63 -10.28
CA THR A 39 -6.76 -20.14 -8.96
C THR A 39 -6.31 -19.22 -7.84
N VAL A 40 -5.07 -18.72 -7.91
CA VAL A 40 -4.55 -17.76 -6.91
C VAL A 40 -5.35 -16.46 -6.95
N TRP A 41 -5.74 -16.01 -8.14
CA TRP A 41 -6.58 -14.82 -8.30
C TRP A 41 -7.96 -14.99 -7.66
N GLU A 42 -8.63 -16.12 -7.91
CA GLU A 42 -9.94 -16.43 -7.31
C GLU A 42 -9.88 -16.51 -5.78
N GLN A 43 -8.84 -17.14 -5.23
CA GLN A 43 -8.61 -17.19 -3.77
C GLN A 43 -8.37 -15.79 -3.18
N LEU A 44 -7.64 -14.92 -3.88
CA LEU A 44 -7.42 -13.54 -3.46
C LEU A 44 -8.72 -12.71 -3.49
N ILE A 45 -9.55 -12.88 -4.52
CA ILE A 45 -10.88 -12.24 -4.58
C ILE A 45 -11.71 -12.66 -3.36
N ALA A 46 -11.86 -13.97 -3.13
CA ALA A 46 -12.62 -14.48 -1.99
C ALA A 46 -12.10 -13.96 -0.64
N HIS A 47 -10.78 -13.78 -0.51
CA HIS A 47 -10.17 -13.18 0.68
C HIS A 47 -10.48 -11.68 0.82
N TRP A 48 -10.47 -10.92 -0.28
CA TRP A 48 -10.75 -9.48 -0.28
C TRP A 48 -12.23 -9.16 -0.10
N GLU A 49 -13.13 -10.02 -0.57
CA GLU A 49 -14.58 -9.89 -0.40
C GLU A 49 -15.06 -10.23 1.02
N LYS A 50 -14.26 -10.99 1.79
CA LYS A 50 -14.59 -11.32 3.18
C LYS A 50 -14.71 -10.05 4.03
N GLU A 51 -15.86 -9.85 4.68
CA GLU A 51 -16.19 -8.63 5.44
C GLU A 51 -15.13 -8.23 6.48
N LYS A 52 -14.54 -9.21 7.18
CA LYS A 52 -13.45 -8.98 8.15
C LYS A 52 -12.23 -8.30 7.53
N THR A 53 -11.91 -8.63 6.28
CA THR A 53 -10.79 -8.04 5.52
C THR A 53 -11.12 -6.63 5.06
N ILE A 54 -12.38 -6.40 4.65
CA ILE A 54 -12.88 -5.08 4.25
C ILE A 54 -12.86 -4.11 5.43
N GLU A 55 -13.37 -4.53 6.59
CA GLU A 55 -13.41 -3.71 7.81
C GLU A 55 -11.99 -3.31 8.26
N THR A 56 -11.06 -4.27 8.28
CA THR A 56 -9.66 -4.02 8.64
C THR A 56 -8.98 -3.06 7.65
N SER A 57 -9.23 -3.23 6.35
CA SER A 57 -8.68 -2.36 5.30
C SER A 57 -9.28 -0.95 5.34
N SER A 58 -10.59 -0.84 5.61
CA SER A 58 -11.28 0.43 5.78
C SER A 58 -10.72 1.18 6.99
N ARG A 59 -10.57 0.49 8.13
CA ARG A 59 -9.98 1.05 9.35
C ARG A 59 -8.54 1.51 9.14
N SER A 60 -7.68 0.72 8.48
CA SER A 60 -6.30 1.15 8.22
C SER A 60 -6.22 2.33 7.24
N SER A 61 -7.10 2.38 6.23
CA SER A 61 -7.16 3.50 5.29
C SER A 61 -7.64 4.80 5.95
N LYS A 62 -8.60 4.71 6.89
CA LYS A 62 -9.07 5.83 7.71
C LYS A 62 -7.96 6.33 8.63
N ASN A 63 -7.19 5.44 9.25
CA ASN A 63 -6.05 5.82 10.09
C ASN A 63 -4.92 6.50 9.30
N ARG A 64 -4.70 6.14 8.03
CA ARG A 64 -3.74 6.87 7.18
C ARG A 64 -4.22 8.27 6.80
N LYS A 65 -5.55 8.48 6.74
CA LYS A 65 -6.19 9.75 6.38
C LYS A 65 -6.67 10.55 7.60
N SER A 66 -6.49 10.04 8.81
CA SER A 66 -6.91 10.75 10.01
C SER A 66 -6.01 11.95 10.20
N ASP A 67 -6.62 13.11 10.45
CA ASP A 67 -5.88 14.29 10.87
C ASP A 67 -5.35 14.04 12.29
N HIS A 68 -4.03 13.90 12.43
CA HIS A 68 -3.37 13.62 13.71
C HIS A 68 -3.33 14.89 14.57
N GLY A 69 -4.50 15.44 14.89
CA GLY A 69 -4.64 16.69 15.64
C GLY A 69 -4.24 17.94 14.86
N GLY A 70 -4.55 18.01 13.56
CA GLY A 70 -4.27 19.19 12.72
C GLY A 70 -2.85 19.23 12.13
N LYS A 71 -2.03 18.19 12.35
CA LYS A 71 -0.63 18.12 11.89
C LYS A 71 -0.46 17.56 10.47
N GLY A 72 -1.55 17.18 9.78
CA GLY A 72 -1.49 16.73 8.40
C GLY A 72 -0.67 15.45 8.18
N MET A 73 -0.44 15.09 6.91
CA MET A 73 0.43 13.98 6.53
C MET A 73 1.87 14.26 6.96
N TYR A 74 2.58 13.25 7.48
CA TYR A 74 3.99 13.38 7.87
C TYR A 74 4.84 13.89 6.69
N GLY A 75 5.15 15.19 6.70
CA GLY A 75 6.13 15.81 5.83
C GLY A 75 7.52 15.47 6.34
N HIS A 76 8.33 14.86 5.49
CA HIS A 76 9.73 14.61 5.80
C HIS A 76 10.49 15.94 5.75
N ASN A 77 10.87 16.47 6.92
CA ASN A 77 11.55 17.78 7.05
C ASN A 77 13.05 17.75 6.71
N LEU A 78 13.57 16.72 6.01
CA LEU A 78 15.02 16.56 5.80
C LEU A 78 15.44 16.68 4.33
N GLY A 79 14.93 17.67 3.61
CA GLY A 79 15.45 18.02 2.28
C GLY A 79 15.17 19.48 1.94
N ALA A 80 16.18 20.18 1.40
CA ALA A 80 16.06 21.57 0.99
C ALA A 80 14.90 21.73 -0.01
N CYS A 81 13.89 22.52 0.38
CA CYS A 81 12.83 22.98 -0.50
C CYS A 81 13.44 24.06 -1.41
N SER A 82 13.48 23.85 -2.73
CA SER A 82 13.85 24.94 -3.65
C SER A 82 12.79 26.03 -3.58
N MET A 83 13.21 27.29 -3.44
CA MET A 83 12.34 28.46 -3.25
C MET A 83 11.52 28.87 -4.49
N SER A 84 10.93 27.94 -5.22
CA SER A 84 10.18 28.23 -6.45
C SER A 84 8.67 27.94 -6.38
N THR A 85 8.12 27.68 -5.20
CA THR A 85 6.66 27.42 -5.03
C THR A 85 5.98 28.41 -4.09
N LYS A 86 6.34 29.69 -4.16
CA LYS A 86 5.67 30.77 -3.40
C LYS A 86 5.27 31.99 -4.25
N GLU A 87 5.02 31.83 -5.55
CA GLU A 87 4.53 32.95 -6.38
C GLU A 87 3.11 32.77 -6.95
N ASP A 88 2.43 31.65 -6.67
CA ASP A 88 1.05 31.39 -7.15
C ASP A 88 -0.03 31.47 -6.04
N GLU A 89 0.16 32.35 -5.04
CA GLU A 89 -0.89 32.74 -4.11
C GLU A 89 -0.91 34.27 -3.88
N LEU A 90 -1.17 35.04 -4.94
CA LEU A 90 -1.70 36.41 -4.82
C LEU A 90 -2.90 36.61 -5.76
#